data_AF-A0A0F8ZR34-F1
#
_entry.id   AF-A0A0F8ZR34-F1
#
_cell.length_a   1.000
_cell.length_b   1.000
_cell.length_c   1.000
_cell.angle_alpha   90.00
_cell.angle_beta   90.00
_cell.angle_gamma   90.00
#
_symmetry.space_group_name_H-M   'P 1'
#
loop_
_entity.id
_entity.type
_entity.pdbx_description
1 polymer ?
#
loop_
_entity_poly.entity_id
_entity_poly.type
_entity_poly.pdbx_seq_one_letter_code
_entity_poly.pdbx_strand_id
1 'polypeptide(L)'
;VYCMSRKKVDSTAEWLRENGFSKAIPYHAGLTAKVRKLHQGRFLNEEGVIIVATIAFGLGIDKPDVRFVAHMDLPKSIEAYYQETGRAGRDGRPANAWMAYGMQDVVMLRLMIEGSEADEARKRVERSKLDSLVALCEVSTCRRQALLDYLGQQSPDHCGNCDTCLEPPEMWDSTIAAQKALSCVSRTGQRFGAAYVIDVLLGKDSDRIIQFGHNKLSTFGIGEELDAAGWRSVFRQLLAKNLLSTDAEGFGSLLLTEGSWAVMKGEMTLSLRKDTRQEKTKQKKGRSARRTVHFAEEGDKMLWEALRERRAELAKELGVPPFVIFHDTTFVEMVERRPRDLVGIRLITGVGEKKLESYGEDFL
;
A
#
# COMPACT_ATOMS: atom_id res chain seq x y z
N VAL A 1 -5.71 5.28 -4.97
CA VAL A 1 -5.64 3.83 -4.71
C VAL A 1 -5.20 3.16 -6.00
N TYR A 2 -4.07 2.47 -6.01
CA TYR A 2 -3.53 1.77 -7.18
C TYR A 2 -3.91 0.28 -7.13
N CYS A 3 -4.40 -0.23 -8.25
CA CYS A 3 -4.71 -1.65 -8.46
C CYS A 3 -4.10 -2.15 -9.79
N MET A 4 -3.78 -3.44 -9.88
CA MET A 4 -3.12 -4.02 -11.06
C MET A 4 -4.05 -4.21 -12.27
N SER A 5 -5.34 -4.45 -12.07
CA SER A 5 -6.29 -4.75 -13.16
C SER A 5 -7.47 -3.80 -13.22
N ARG A 6 -8.05 -3.63 -14.43
CA ARG A 6 -9.25 -2.80 -14.65
C ARG A 6 -10.42 -3.29 -13.80
N LYS A 7 -10.66 -4.60 -13.80
CA LYS A 7 -11.69 -5.24 -12.98
C LYS A 7 -11.53 -4.92 -11.49
N LYS A 8 -10.30 -4.98 -10.96
CA LYS A 8 -10.03 -4.67 -9.55
C LYS A 8 -10.18 -3.17 -9.25
N VAL A 9 -9.88 -2.29 -10.21
CA VAL A 9 -10.16 -0.85 -10.09
C VAL A 9 -11.66 -0.61 -9.93
N ASP A 10 -12.49 -1.17 -10.81
CA ASP A 10 -13.94 -0.99 -10.76
C ASP A 10 -14.53 -1.56 -9.45
N SER A 11 -14.19 -2.80 -9.10
CA SER A 11 -14.69 -3.44 -7.89
C SER A 11 -14.24 -2.73 -6.61
N THR A 12 -13.01 -2.19 -6.58
CA THR A 12 -12.51 -1.45 -5.40
C THR A 12 -13.18 -0.09 -5.28
N ALA A 13 -13.42 0.61 -6.40
CA ALA A 13 -14.16 1.86 -6.38
C ALA A 13 -15.60 1.65 -5.89
N GLU A 14 -16.26 0.60 -6.35
CA GLU A 14 -17.60 0.21 -5.90
C GLU A 14 -17.62 -0.13 -4.41
N TRP A 15 -16.73 -1.01 -3.96
CA TRP A 15 -16.62 -1.39 -2.55
C TRP A 15 -16.40 -0.16 -1.64
N LEU A 16 -15.57 0.80 -2.06
CA LEU A 16 -15.38 2.05 -1.32
C LEU A 16 -16.67 2.86 -1.22
N ARG A 17 -17.46 2.96 -2.29
CA ARG A 17 -18.75 3.65 -2.28
C ARG A 17 -19.74 2.98 -1.32
N GLU A 18 -19.83 1.65 -1.37
CA GLU A 18 -20.68 0.87 -0.45
C GLU A 18 -20.30 1.07 1.02
N ASN A 19 -19.02 1.33 1.29
CA ASN A 19 -18.49 1.59 2.63
C ASN A 19 -18.48 3.10 3.01
N GLY A 20 -19.30 3.92 2.35
CA GLY A 20 -19.52 5.32 2.72
C GLY A 20 -18.54 6.33 2.11
N PHE A 21 -17.69 5.91 1.17
CA PHE A 21 -16.85 6.80 0.36
C PHE A 21 -17.51 7.06 -1.00
N SER A 22 -18.66 7.74 -0.98
CA SER A 22 -19.49 8.01 -2.17
C SER A 22 -18.76 8.72 -3.32
N LYS A 23 -17.68 9.45 -3.02
CA LYS A 23 -16.82 10.13 -3.99
C LYS A 23 -15.68 9.25 -4.55
N ALA A 24 -15.73 7.93 -4.35
CA ALA A 24 -14.77 7.00 -4.95
C ALA A 24 -15.08 6.74 -6.43
N ILE A 25 -14.09 6.97 -7.29
CA ILE A 25 -14.24 6.90 -8.75
C ILE A 25 -13.12 6.06 -9.40
N PRO A 26 -13.46 5.19 -10.38
CA PRO A 26 -12.47 4.39 -11.11
C PRO A 26 -11.76 5.21 -12.19
N TYR A 27 -10.52 4.84 -12.50
CA TYR A 27 -9.74 5.39 -13.60
C TYR A 27 -8.82 4.34 -14.23
N HIS A 28 -9.08 3.99 -15.48
CA HIS A 28 -8.22 3.08 -16.24
C HIS A 28 -8.39 3.25 -17.74
N ALA A 29 -7.50 2.64 -18.53
CA ALA A 29 -7.50 2.74 -20.01
C ALA A 29 -8.77 2.21 -20.70
N GLY A 30 -9.57 1.36 -20.05
CA GLY A 30 -10.87 0.92 -20.57
C GLY A 30 -11.98 1.98 -20.53
N LEU A 31 -11.79 3.11 -19.85
CA LEU A 31 -12.79 4.19 -19.81
C LEU A 31 -12.65 5.08 -21.05
N THR A 32 -13.77 5.59 -21.55
CA THR A 32 -13.77 6.55 -22.66
C THR A 32 -12.97 7.81 -22.30
N ALA A 33 -12.41 8.49 -23.30
CA ALA A 33 -11.63 9.72 -23.08
C ALA A 33 -12.45 10.79 -22.34
N LYS A 34 -13.75 10.91 -22.66
CA LYS A 34 -14.68 11.82 -21.99
C LYS A 34 -14.81 11.52 -20.50
N VAL A 35 -14.97 10.25 -20.14
CA VAL A 35 -15.10 9.80 -18.75
C VAL A 35 -13.78 9.98 -17.99
N ARG A 36 -12.63 9.66 -18.61
CA ARG A 36 -11.31 9.91 -18.01
C ARG A 36 -11.09 11.40 -17.70
N LYS A 37 -11.39 12.30 -18.65
CA LYS A 37 -11.28 13.75 -18.46
C LYS A 37 -12.18 14.24 -17.32
N LEU A 38 -13.42 13.72 -17.25
CA LEU A 38 -14.33 14.02 -16.14
C LEU A 38 -13.74 13.59 -14.80
N HIS A 39 -13.35 12.33 -14.65
CA HIS A 39 -12.78 11.81 -13.39
C HIS A 39 -11.51 12.54 -12.95
N GLN A 40 -10.63 12.87 -13.90
CA GLN A 40 -9.44 13.67 -13.62
C GLN A 40 -9.81 15.08 -13.14
N GLY A 41 -10.75 15.75 -13.80
CA GLY A 41 -11.23 17.06 -13.36
C GLY A 41 -11.84 17.04 -11.97
N ARG A 42 -12.66 16.01 -11.67
CA ARG A 42 -13.22 15.81 -10.32
C ARG A 42 -12.13 15.62 -9.27
N PHE A 43 -11.13 14.79 -9.55
CA PHE A 43 -10.03 14.56 -8.61
C PHE A 43 -9.19 15.82 -8.34
N LEU A 44 -8.98 16.66 -9.35
CA LEU A 44 -8.22 17.91 -9.20
C LEU A 44 -9.00 18.97 -8.42
N ASN A 45 -10.31 19.11 -8.69
CA ASN A 45 -11.11 20.24 -8.24
C ASN A 45 -12.00 19.97 -7.02
N GLU A 46 -12.41 18.72 -6.77
CA GLU A 46 -13.30 18.37 -5.66
C GLU A 46 -12.52 17.86 -4.44
N GLU A 47 -13.00 18.21 -3.25
CA GLU A 47 -12.48 17.66 -2.00
C GLU A 47 -13.05 16.27 -1.67
N GLY A 48 -12.21 15.42 -1.10
CA GLY A 48 -12.61 14.09 -0.59
C GLY A 48 -12.82 13.04 -1.67
N VAL A 49 -12.38 13.27 -2.92
CA VAL A 49 -12.41 12.29 -3.99
C VAL A 49 -11.34 11.24 -3.79
N ILE A 50 -11.75 9.96 -3.87
CA ILE A 50 -10.81 8.84 -3.90
C ILE A 50 -10.76 8.32 -5.33
N ILE A 51 -9.64 8.53 -6.00
CA ILE A 51 -9.40 7.92 -7.30
C ILE A 51 -8.82 6.51 -7.11
N VAL A 52 -9.49 5.52 -7.70
CA VAL A 52 -9.00 4.14 -7.80
C VAL A 52 -8.51 3.95 -9.21
N ALA A 53 -7.27 3.53 -9.40
CA ALA A 53 -6.66 3.56 -10.71
C ALA A 53 -5.66 2.44 -10.98
N THR A 54 -5.44 2.13 -12.25
CA THR A 54 -4.21 1.45 -12.67
C THR A 54 -3.07 2.47 -12.83
N ILE A 55 -1.88 1.99 -13.17
CA ILE A 55 -0.70 2.83 -13.49
C ILE A 55 -0.97 3.93 -14.54
N ALA A 56 -2.05 3.78 -15.34
CA ALA A 56 -2.47 4.74 -16.36
C ALA A 56 -2.84 6.14 -15.81
N PHE A 57 -3.08 6.28 -14.50
CA PHE A 57 -3.43 7.57 -13.87
C PHE A 57 -2.21 8.41 -13.44
N GLY A 58 -0.98 7.90 -13.59
CA GLY A 58 0.21 8.60 -13.08
C GLY A 58 0.72 9.76 -13.93
N LEU A 59 0.72 9.66 -15.26
CA LEU A 59 1.40 10.67 -16.08
C LEU A 59 0.62 12.00 -16.09
N GLY A 60 1.22 13.07 -15.54
CA GLY A 60 0.73 14.44 -15.66
C GLY A 60 -0.28 14.94 -14.60
N ILE A 61 -0.50 14.19 -13.52
CA ILE A 61 -1.35 14.67 -12.39
C ILE A 61 -0.47 15.24 -11.29
N ASP A 62 -0.64 16.55 -11.05
CA ASP A 62 0.03 17.31 -10.00
C ASP A 62 -1.00 17.96 -9.08
N LYS A 63 -1.52 17.18 -8.13
CA LYS A 63 -2.39 17.65 -7.05
C LYS A 63 -1.55 17.72 -5.77
N PRO A 64 -1.29 18.91 -5.21
CA PRO A 64 -0.32 19.05 -4.12
C PRO A 64 -0.81 18.43 -2.79
N ASP A 65 -2.12 18.38 -2.59
CA ASP A 65 -2.81 18.05 -1.34
C ASP A 65 -3.29 16.59 -1.26
N VAL A 66 -2.64 15.66 -1.97
CA VAL A 66 -2.96 14.23 -1.85
C VAL A 66 -2.53 13.70 -0.47
N ARG A 67 -3.51 13.31 0.35
CA ARG A 67 -3.27 12.85 1.74
C ARG A 67 -2.88 11.40 1.89
N PHE A 68 -3.18 10.56 0.90
CA PHE A 68 -2.73 9.18 0.92
C PHE A 68 -2.58 8.62 -0.49
N VAL A 69 -1.62 7.72 -0.63
CA VAL A 69 -1.49 6.82 -1.77
C VAL A 69 -1.51 5.41 -1.21
N ALA A 70 -2.42 4.59 -1.71
CA ALA A 70 -2.61 3.21 -1.28
C ALA A 70 -2.41 2.28 -2.46
N HIS A 71 -1.59 1.25 -2.30
CA HIS A 71 -1.39 0.16 -3.25
C HIS A 71 -2.14 -1.08 -2.76
N MET A 72 -3.10 -1.55 -3.55
CA MET A 72 -3.85 -2.79 -3.29
C MET A 72 -3.23 -4.02 -3.94
N ASP A 73 -2.15 -3.79 -4.70
CA ASP A 73 -1.36 -4.77 -5.42
C ASP A 73 0.09 -4.25 -5.46
N LEU A 74 1.06 -5.15 -5.51
CA LEU A 74 2.46 -4.76 -5.66
C LEU A 74 2.69 -3.98 -6.97
N PRO A 75 3.42 -2.85 -6.93
CA PRO A 75 3.94 -2.23 -8.13
C PRO A 75 4.99 -3.13 -8.79
N LYS A 76 5.43 -2.78 -10.00
CA LYS A 76 6.41 -3.59 -10.74
C LYS A 76 7.84 -3.45 -10.24
N SER A 77 8.14 -2.36 -9.52
CA SER A 77 9.49 -2.07 -9.02
C SER A 77 9.47 -1.00 -7.93
N ILE A 78 10.60 -0.80 -7.26
CA ILE A 78 10.81 0.28 -6.29
C ILE A 78 10.67 1.65 -6.95
N GLU A 79 11.15 1.83 -8.19
CA GLU A 79 11.05 3.13 -8.87
C GLU A 79 9.58 3.49 -9.15
N ALA A 80 8.78 2.52 -9.56
CA ALA A 80 7.34 2.71 -9.73
C ALA A 80 6.69 3.07 -8.38
N TYR A 81 6.98 2.31 -7.33
CA TYR A 81 6.49 2.58 -5.98
C TYR A 81 6.86 3.99 -5.51
N TYR A 82 8.12 4.39 -5.67
CA TYR A 82 8.63 5.70 -5.28
C TYR A 82 7.93 6.85 -6.03
N GLN A 83 7.80 6.74 -7.35
CA GLN A 83 7.10 7.76 -8.15
C GLN A 83 5.61 7.86 -7.83
N GLU A 84 4.96 6.72 -7.59
CA GLU A 84 3.53 6.66 -7.31
C GLU A 84 3.20 7.19 -5.91
N THR A 85 3.96 6.77 -4.90
CA THR A 85 3.78 7.24 -3.52
C THR A 85 4.26 8.69 -3.34
N GLY A 86 5.26 9.15 -4.09
CA GLY A 86 5.74 10.54 -4.12
C GLY A 86 4.73 11.56 -4.68
N ARG A 87 3.52 11.14 -5.01
CA ARG A 87 2.38 12.03 -5.29
C ARG A 87 1.70 12.52 -4.03
N ALA A 88 1.85 11.80 -2.93
CA ALA A 88 1.28 12.17 -1.65
C ALA A 88 2.09 13.32 -1.03
N GLY A 89 1.41 14.30 -0.40
CA GLY A 89 2.06 15.30 0.44
C GLY A 89 3.03 16.25 -0.27
N ARG A 90 2.81 16.60 -1.54
CA ARG A 90 3.65 17.57 -2.26
C ARG A 90 3.56 18.99 -1.69
N ASP A 91 2.50 19.30 -0.98
CA ASP A 91 2.34 20.49 -0.14
C ASP A 91 3.17 20.45 1.16
N GLY A 92 3.97 19.40 1.39
CA GLY A 92 4.78 19.20 2.60
C GLY A 92 3.99 18.78 3.84
N ARG A 93 2.65 18.65 3.75
CA ARG A 93 1.82 18.22 4.88
C ARG A 93 1.84 16.70 5.05
N PRO A 94 1.59 16.18 6.26
CA PRO A 94 1.55 14.74 6.51
C PRO A 94 0.66 14.00 5.51
N ALA A 95 1.21 12.92 4.96
CA ALA A 95 0.52 12.04 4.04
C ALA A 95 1.00 10.60 4.25
N ASN A 96 0.14 9.64 3.91
CA ASN A 96 0.42 8.22 4.11
C ASN A 96 0.64 7.51 2.78
N ALA A 97 1.76 6.79 2.67
CA ALA A 97 1.93 5.74 1.69
C ALA A 97 1.59 4.41 2.36
N TRP A 98 0.66 3.65 1.78
CA TRP A 98 0.23 2.36 2.31
C TRP A 98 0.25 1.32 1.20
N MET A 99 0.71 0.12 1.49
CA MET A 99 0.75 -0.97 0.52
C MET A 99 0.32 -2.27 1.19
N ALA A 100 -0.68 -2.92 0.60
CA ALA A 100 -0.97 -4.32 0.86
C ALA A 100 -0.34 -5.18 -0.22
N TYR A 101 0.27 -6.27 0.20
CA TYR A 101 0.71 -7.33 -0.69
C TYR A 101 0.56 -8.70 -0.03
N GLY A 102 0.39 -9.71 -0.87
CA GLY A 102 0.44 -11.10 -0.50
C GLY A 102 1.42 -11.89 -1.34
N MET A 103 1.58 -13.16 -0.99
CA MET A 103 2.39 -14.09 -1.78
C MET A 103 1.88 -14.21 -3.21
N GLN A 104 0.56 -14.20 -3.42
CA GLN A 104 -0.04 -14.30 -4.76
C GLN A 104 0.40 -13.16 -5.69
N ASP A 105 0.61 -11.95 -5.17
CA ASP A 105 1.05 -10.81 -5.98
C ASP A 105 2.48 -11.04 -6.50
N VAL A 106 3.36 -11.57 -5.64
CA VAL A 106 4.74 -11.91 -6.01
C VAL A 106 4.75 -12.99 -7.09
N VAL A 107 3.98 -14.06 -6.90
CA VAL A 107 3.87 -15.13 -7.91
C VAL A 107 3.35 -14.58 -9.23
N MET A 108 2.27 -13.80 -9.20
CA MET A 108 1.68 -13.21 -10.40
C MET A 108 2.68 -12.35 -11.17
N LEU A 109 3.43 -11.48 -10.48
CA LEU A 109 4.43 -10.62 -11.11
C LEU A 109 5.59 -11.42 -11.70
N ARG A 110 6.07 -12.47 -11.03
CA ARG A 110 7.09 -13.38 -11.59
C ARG A 110 6.58 -14.05 -12.87
N LEU A 111 5.35 -14.59 -12.85
CA LEU A 111 4.73 -15.21 -14.03
C LEU A 111 4.60 -14.22 -15.20
N MET A 112 4.24 -12.96 -14.93
CA MET A 112 4.16 -11.92 -15.96
C MET A 112 5.52 -11.61 -16.57
N ILE A 113 6.60 -11.61 -15.78
CA ILE A 113 7.97 -11.38 -16.27
C ILE A 113 8.40 -12.56 -17.16
N GLU A 114 8.22 -13.79 -16.69
CA GLU A 114 8.66 -14.98 -17.42
C GLU A 114 7.85 -15.21 -18.70
N GLY A 115 6.54 -14.94 -18.67
CA GLY A 115 5.65 -15.02 -19.83
C GLY A 115 5.75 -13.83 -20.80
N SER A 116 6.61 -12.85 -20.55
CA SER A 116 6.80 -11.72 -21.45
C SER A 116 7.64 -12.10 -22.69
N GLU A 117 7.43 -11.39 -23.80
CA GLU A 117 8.22 -11.52 -25.03
C GLU A 117 9.59 -10.83 -24.95
N ALA A 118 9.98 -10.33 -23.76
CA ALA A 118 11.26 -9.69 -23.56
C ALA A 118 12.42 -10.70 -23.64
N ASP A 119 13.61 -10.23 -24.02
CA ASP A 119 14.81 -11.07 -23.99
C ASP A 119 15.21 -11.45 -22.54
N GLU A 120 16.05 -12.48 -22.41
CA GLU A 120 16.46 -12.98 -21.09
C GLU A 120 17.24 -11.93 -20.27
N ALA A 121 17.99 -11.05 -20.93
CA ALA A 121 18.71 -9.97 -20.25
C ALA A 121 17.72 -9.00 -19.59
N ARG A 122 16.65 -8.64 -20.29
CA ARG A 122 15.58 -7.78 -19.79
C ARG A 122 14.79 -8.47 -18.69
N LYS A 123 14.39 -9.73 -18.87
CA LYS A 123 13.71 -10.52 -17.82
C LYS A 123 14.55 -10.62 -16.56
N ARG A 124 15.88 -10.76 -16.68
CA ARG A 124 16.81 -10.76 -15.53
C ARG A 124 16.79 -9.43 -14.77
N VAL A 125 16.77 -8.30 -15.48
CA VAL A 125 16.64 -6.97 -14.87
C VAL A 125 15.29 -6.81 -14.17
N GLU A 126 14.20 -7.24 -14.79
CA GLU A 126 12.87 -7.14 -14.20
C GLU A 126 12.69 -8.03 -12.97
N ARG A 127 13.26 -9.25 -12.99
CA ARG A 127 13.37 -10.12 -11.80
C ARG A 127 14.08 -9.42 -10.65
N SER A 128 15.27 -8.86 -10.92
CA SER A 128 16.06 -8.15 -9.90
C SER A 128 15.29 -6.96 -9.28
N LYS A 129 14.53 -6.22 -10.10
CA LYS A 129 13.68 -5.12 -9.63
C LYS A 129 12.54 -5.60 -8.75
N LEU A 130 11.88 -6.70 -9.14
CA LEU A 130 10.83 -7.31 -8.33
C LEU A 130 11.40 -7.83 -7.00
N ASP A 131 12.53 -8.53 -7.04
CA ASP A 131 13.20 -9.05 -5.85
C ASP A 131 13.53 -7.93 -4.86
N SER A 132 14.04 -6.80 -5.37
CA SER A 132 14.33 -5.61 -4.55
C SER A 132 13.06 -5.03 -3.90
N LEU A 133 11.95 -4.94 -4.64
CA LEU A 133 10.68 -4.46 -4.11
C LEU A 133 10.11 -5.41 -3.04
N VAL A 134 10.16 -6.72 -3.26
CA VAL A 134 9.69 -7.69 -2.28
C VAL A 134 10.58 -7.66 -1.03
N ALA A 135 11.89 -7.50 -1.19
CA ALA A 135 12.81 -7.30 -0.07
C ALA A 135 12.44 -6.05 0.74
N LEU A 136 12.14 -4.92 0.08
CA LEU A 136 11.65 -3.70 0.74
C LEU A 136 10.38 -3.94 1.57
N CYS A 137 9.51 -4.86 1.14
CA CYS A 137 8.29 -5.18 1.87
C CYS A 137 8.56 -5.96 3.16
N GLU A 138 9.56 -6.85 3.14
CA GLU A 138 9.93 -7.74 4.26
C GLU A 138 11.03 -7.18 5.18
N VAL A 139 11.58 -5.99 4.92
CA VAL A 139 12.62 -5.41 5.79
C VAL A 139 12.16 -5.32 7.25
N SER A 140 13.07 -5.61 8.17
CA SER A 140 12.91 -5.39 9.61
C SER A 140 13.51 -4.08 10.08
N THR A 141 14.25 -3.38 9.19
CA THR A 141 14.85 -2.06 9.43
C THR A 141 13.97 -0.94 8.88
N CYS A 142 14.41 0.31 9.02
CA CYS A 142 13.71 1.49 8.56
C CYS A 142 13.38 1.40 7.05
N ARG A 143 12.09 1.47 6.69
CA ARG A 143 11.68 1.43 5.26
C ARG A 143 12.26 2.57 4.44
N ARG A 144 12.35 3.77 5.03
CA ARG A 144 12.92 4.94 4.35
C ARG A 144 14.40 4.74 4.08
N GLN A 145 15.13 4.14 5.01
CA GLN A 145 16.54 3.84 4.84
C GLN A 145 16.72 2.88 3.66
N ALA A 146 16.05 1.72 3.70
CA ALA A 146 16.11 0.72 2.62
C ALA A 146 15.73 1.29 1.24
N LEU A 147 14.73 2.18 1.19
CA LEU A 147 14.30 2.86 -0.03
C LEU A 147 15.35 3.85 -0.57
N LEU A 148 15.97 4.65 0.30
CA LEU A 148 17.00 5.62 -0.09
C LEU A 148 18.31 4.95 -0.48
N ASP A 149 18.70 3.88 0.24
CA ASP A 149 19.89 3.08 -0.05
C ASP A 149 19.79 2.44 -1.45
N TYR A 150 18.61 1.91 -1.80
CA TYR A 150 18.34 1.39 -3.15
C TYR A 150 18.53 2.46 -4.23
N LEU A 151 18.16 3.71 -3.93
CA LEU A 151 18.31 4.86 -4.84
C LEU A 151 19.72 5.48 -4.82
N GLY A 152 20.65 4.93 -4.03
CA GLY A 152 22.01 5.48 -3.86
C GLY A 152 22.03 6.85 -3.18
N GLN A 153 21.03 7.16 -2.35
CA GLN A 153 20.93 8.42 -1.61
C GLN A 153 21.37 8.24 -0.17
N GLN A 154 21.93 9.30 0.43
CA GLN A 154 22.23 9.31 1.86
C GLN A 154 20.94 9.14 2.67
N SER A 155 20.97 8.23 3.63
CA SER A 155 19.83 7.85 4.44
C SER A 155 20.15 7.96 5.93
N PRO A 156 19.21 8.43 6.77
CA PRO A 156 19.35 8.29 8.21
C PRO A 156 19.03 6.84 8.62
N ASP A 157 19.69 6.36 9.68
CA ASP A 157 19.46 5.00 10.21
C ASP A 157 17.99 4.74 10.56
N HIS A 158 17.30 5.75 11.09
CA HIS A 158 15.90 5.68 11.47
C HIS A 158 15.16 6.93 11.05
N CYS A 159 13.98 6.75 10.45
CA CYS A 159 13.15 7.88 10.02
C CYS A 159 12.10 8.31 11.05
N GLY A 160 11.84 7.48 12.07
CA GLY A 160 10.83 7.73 13.10
C GLY A 160 9.38 7.81 12.61
N ASN A 161 9.11 7.50 11.33
CA ASN A 161 7.80 7.75 10.70
C ASN A 161 7.43 6.70 9.63
N CYS A 162 7.97 5.49 9.75
CA CYS A 162 7.50 4.32 8.99
C CYS A 162 7.07 3.22 9.96
N ASP A 163 6.24 2.30 9.49
CA ASP A 163 5.72 1.18 10.29
C ASP A 163 6.83 0.39 10.99
N THR A 164 7.97 0.11 10.35
CA THR A 164 9.07 -0.62 11.00
C THR A 164 9.83 0.19 12.05
N CYS A 165 9.78 1.53 12.01
CA CYS A 165 10.31 2.37 13.08
C CYS A 165 9.30 2.59 14.21
N LEU A 166 8.02 2.66 13.87
CA LEU A 166 6.94 2.92 14.83
C LEU A 166 6.56 1.66 15.61
N GLU A 167 6.57 0.51 14.95
CA GLU A 167 6.29 -0.80 15.52
C GLU A 167 7.35 -1.80 14.98
N PRO A 168 8.56 -1.81 15.57
CA PRO A 168 9.64 -2.69 15.13
C PRO A 168 9.21 -4.16 15.15
N PRO A 169 9.33 -4.90 14.03
CA PRO A 169 8.88 -6.28 13.97
C PRO A 169 9.78 -7.17 14.82
N GLU A 170 9.17 -8.09 15.57
CA GLU A 170 9.92 -9.13 16.27
C GLU A 170 10.54 -10.11 15.26
N MET A 171 11.82 -10.39 15.43
CA MET A 171 12.55 -11.37 14.63
C MET A 171 12.66 -12.68 15.40
N TRP A 172 12.64 -13.81 14.70
CA TRP A 172 12.83 -15.13 15.32
C TRP A 172 13.78 -15.99 14.52
N ASP A 173 14.45 -16.94 15.19
CA ASP A 173 15.22 -17.98 14.50
C ASP A 173 14.26 -18.95 13.83
N SER A 174 14.23 -18.84 12.51
CA SER A 174 13.33 -19.56 11.62
C SER A 174 14.05 -20.65 10.83
N THR A 175 15.31 -20.94 11.15
CA THR A 175 16.17 -21.87 10.41
C THR A 175 15.51 -23.23 10.23
N ILE A 176 14.97 -23.79 11.32
CA ILE A 176 14.26 -25.08 11.28
C ILE A 176 13.00 -25.01 10.43
N ALA A 177 12.18 -23.96 10.57
CA ALA A 177 10.97 -23.82 9.77
C ALA A 177 11.29 -23.67 8.27
N ALA A 178 12.34 -22.92 7.93
CA ALA A 178 12.83 -22.82 6.56
C ALA A 178 13.33 -24.17 6.02
N GLN A 179 14.11 -24.92 6.80
CA GLN A 179 14.55 -26.26 6.43
C GLN A 179 13.37 -27.21 6.16
N LYS A 180 12.35 -27.21 7.03
CA LYS A 180 11.11 -27.98 6.83
C LYS A 180 10.41 -27.58 5.53
N ALA A 181 10.22 -26.29 5.30
CA ALA A 181 9.57 -25.77 4.10
C ALA A 181 10.33 -26.14 2.82
N LEU A 182 11.63 -25.89 2.76
CA LEU A 182 12.48 -26.20 1.61
C LEU A 182 12.58 -27.71 1.36
N SER A 183 12.71 -28.52 2.42
CA SER A 183 12.69 -29.98 2.30
C SER A 183 11.35 -30.49 1.78
N CYS A 184 10.23 -29.91 2.22
CA CYS A 184 8.91 -30.30 1.73
C CYS A 184 8.72 -29.92 0.24
N VAL A 185 9.22 -28.76 -0.20
CA VAL A 185 9.22 -28.38 -1.63
C VAL A 185 10.04 -29.38 -2.46
N SER A 186 11.22 -29.75 -1.97
CA SER A 186 12.07 -30.76 -2.61
C SER A 186 11.35 -32.12 -2.73
N ARG A 187 10.81 -32.62 -1.62
CA ARG A 187 10.20 -33.97 -1.54
C ARG A 187 8.86 -34.10 -2.24
N THR A 188 8.13 -33.00 -2.40
CA THR A 188 6.92 -32.95 -3.25
C THR A 188 7.26 -32.79 -4.73
N GLY A 189 8.55 -32.85 -5.09
CA GLY A 189 9.03 -32.86 -6.47
C GLY A 189 9.01 -31.50 -7.16
N GLN A 190 8.86 -30.39 -6.42
CA GLN A 190 8.85 -29.02 -6.95
C GLN A 190 7.75 -28.76 -8.01
N ARG A 191 6.64 -29.47 -7.90
CA ARG A 191 5.49 -29.40 -8.84
C ARG A 191 4.25 -28.72 -8.26
N PHE A 192 4.33 -28.24 -7.02
CA PHE A 192 3.19 -27.76 -6.27
C PHE A 192 3.42 -26.34 -5.76
N GLY A 193 2.36 -25.54 -5.75
CA GLY A 193 2.37 -24.22 -5.16
C GLY A 193 2.31 -24.27 -3.63
N ALA A 194 2.57 -23.13 -2.99
CA ALA A 194 2.68 -23.02 -1.53
C ALA A 194 1.48 -23.60 -0.78
N ALA A 195 0.24 -23.37 -1.24
CA ALA A 195 -0.95 -23.85 -0.53
C ALA A 195 -0.93 -25.37 -0.32
N TYR A 196 -0.55 -26.14 -1.34
CA TYR A 196 -0.45 -27.59 -1.25
C TYR A 196 0.71 -28.03 -0.35
N VAL A 197 1.87 -27.38 -0.46
CA VAL A 197 3.03 -27.69 0.39
C VAL A 197 2.73 -27.40 1.87
N ILE A 198 1.97 -26.35 2.16
CA ILE A 198 1.48 -26.02 3.51
C ILE A 198 0.55 -27.12 4.02
N ASP A 199 -0.36 -27.63 3.19
CA ASP A 199 -1.26 -28.71 3.59
C ASP A 199 -0.49 -30.00 3.90
N VAL A 200 0.59 -30.30 3.17
CA VAL A 200 1.51 -31.43 3.48
C VAL A 200 2.22 -31.20 4.82
N LEU A 201 2.81 -30.02 5.04
CA LEU A 201 3.50 -29.69 6.30
C LEU A 201 2.58 -29.79 7.53
N LEU A 202 1.32 -29.38 7.37
CA LEU A 202 0.28 -29.45 8.40
C LEU A 202 -0.35 -30.85 8.56
N GLY A 203 0.05 -31.82 7.73
CA GLY A 203 -0.47 -33.18 7.83
C GLY A 203 -1.96 -33.28 7.47
N LYS A 204 -2.47 -32.41 6.59
CA LYS A 204 -3.90 -32.44 6.24
C LYS A 204 -4.23 -33.67 5.41
N ASP A 205 -5.33 -34.33 5.79
CA ASP A 205 -5.92 -35.40 5.01
C ASP A 205 -6.62 -34.83 3.78
N SER A 206 -6.03 -35.06 2.61
CA SER A 206 -6.57 -34.69 1.31
C SER A 206 -6.38 -35.82 0.32
N ASP A 207 -7.42 -36.15 -0.45
CA ASP A 207 -7.35 -37.15 -1.52
C ASP A 207 -6.18 -36.91 -2.46
N ARG A 208 -5.90 -35.63 -2.76
CA ARG A 208 -4.77 -35.23 -3.62
C ARG A 208 -3.43 -35.57 -2.96
N ILE A 209 -3.27 -35.37 -1.65
CA ILE A 209 -2.03 -35.72 -0.94
C ILE A 209 -1.81 -37.23 -0.95
N ILE A 210 -2.87 -38.01 -0.74
CA ILE A 210 -2.83 -39.49 -0.78
C ILE A 210 -2.52 -39.98 -2.20
N GLN A 211 -3.15 -39.40 -3.23
CA GLN A 211 -2.94 -39.77 -4.63
C GLN A 211 -1.49 -39.61 -5.07
N PHE A 212 -0.81 -38.54 -4.63
CA PHE A 212 0.61 -38.33 -4.91
C PHE A 212 1.54 -39.07 -3.92
N GLY A 213 1.00 -39.81 -2.95
CA GLY A 213 1.76 -40.55 -1.94
C GLY A 213 2.48 -39.64 -0.93
N HIS A 214 2.11 -38.36 -0.87
CA HIS A 214 2.80 -37.36 -0.04
C HIS A 214 2.47 -37.47 1.44
N ASN A 215 1.42 -38.21 1.81
CA ASN A 215 1.14 -38.60 3.19
C ASN A 215 2.19 -39.55 3.79
N LYS A 216 3.05 -40.16 2.96
CA LYS A 216 4.13 -41.05 3.40
C LYS A 216 5.49 -40.34 3.48
N LEU A 217 5.57 -39.06 3.10
CA LEU A 217 6.82 -38.31 3.15
C LEU A 217 7.19 -38.01 4.60
N SER A 218 8.49 -37.97 4.87
CA SER A 218 9.01 -37.55 6.18
C SER A 218 8.69 -36.08 6.53
N THR A 219 8.17 -35.30 5.57
CA THR A 219 7.75 -33.91 5.75
C THR A 219 6.24 -33.76 5.95
N PHE A 220 5.48 -34.85 5.93
CA PHE A 220 4.05 -34.82 6.21
C PHE A 220 3.82 -34.63 7.72
N GLY A 221 3.04 -33.62 8.10
CA GLY A 221 2.69 -33.35 9.50
C GLY A 221 3.84 -32.85 10.39
N ILE A 222 5.02 -32.54 9.83
CA ILE A 222 6.16 -32.08 10.65
C ILE A 222 6.11 -30.60 11.00
N GLY A 223 5.12 -29.86 10.50
CA GLY A 223 5.03 -28.41 10.56
C GLY A 223 3.94 -27.88 11.50
N GLU A 224 3.49 -28.66 12.47
CA GLU A 224 2.38 -28.29 13.37
C GLU A 224 2.68 -27.10 14.29
N GLU A 225 3.95 -26.67 14.41
CA GLU A 225 4.35 -25.51 15.21
C GLU A 225 3.85 -24.16 14.66
N LEU A 226 3.49 -24.11 13.38
CA LEU A 226 2.90 -22.95 12.73
C LEU A 226 1.58 -23.36 12.11
N ASP A 227 0.57 -22.49 12.21
CA ASP A 227 -0.65 -22.68 11.42
C ASP A 227 -0.43 -22.28 9.94
N ALA A 228 -1.48 -22.43 9.13
CA ALA A 228 -1.43 -22.10 7.71
C ALA A 228 -1.07 -20.62 7.41
N ALA A 229 -1.40 -19.67 8.29
CA ALA A 229 -1.01 -18.27 8.11
C ALA A 229 0.47 -18.04 8.45
N GLY A 230 0.98 -18.70 9.49
CA GLY A 230 2.41 -18.71 9.83
C GLY A 230 3.24 -19.28 8.68
N TRP A 231 2.84 -20.42 8.12
CA TRP A 231 3.53 -20.99 6.97
C TRP A 231 3.46 -20.10 5.72
N ARG A 232 2.32 -19.47 5.44
CA ARG A 232 2.24 -18.49 4.34
C ARG A 232 3.25 -17.35 4.52
N SER A 233 3.45 -16.87 5.75
CA SER A 233 4.46 -15.86 6.06
C SER A 233 5.88 -16.38 5.78
N VAL A 234 6.20 -17.60 6.23
CA VAL A 234 7.51 -18.24 5.97
C VAL A 234 7.76 -18.35 4.46
N PHE A 235 6.85 -18.94 3.69
CA PHE A 235 7.02 -19.08 2.24
C PHE A 235 7.15 -17.73 1.52
N ARG A 236 6.39 -16.71 1.95
CA ARG A 236 6.46 -15.34 1.40
C ARG A 236 7.85 -14.75 1.61
N GLN A 237 8.40 -14.91 2.81
CA GLN A 237 9.74 -14.41 3.14
C GLN A 237 10.87 -15.24 2.50
N LEU A 238 10.69 -16.54 2.28
CA LEU A 238 11.65 -17.38 1.53
C LEU A 238 11.71 -16.96 0.05
N LEU A 239 10.57 -16.65 -0.56
CA LEU A 239 10.51 -16.05 -1.91
C LEU A 239 11.19 -14.68 -1.95
N ALA A 240 11.01 -13.85 -0.92
CA ALA A 240 11.65 -12.54 -0.80
C ALA A 240 13.18 -12.62 -0.68
N LYS A 241 13.68 -13.66 0.00
CA LYS A 241 15.13 -13.93 0.15
C LYS A 241 15.73 -14.72 -1.01
N ASN A 242 14.98 -14.93 -2.10
CA ASN A 242 15.40 -15.72 -3.26
C ASN A 242 15.86 -17.15 -2.88
N LEU A 243 15.28 -17.73 -1.83
CA LEU A 243 15.46 -19.13 -1.44
C LEU A 243 14.41 -20.05 -2.07
N LEU A 244 13.39 -19.45 -2.67
CA LEU A 244 12.40 -20.12 -3.50
C LEU A 244 12.17 -19.26 -4.74
N SER A 245 11.85 -19.92 -5.85
CA SER A 245 11.36 -19.31 -7.08
C SER A 245 10.04 -19.95 -7.49
N THR A 246 9.43 -19.44 -8.56
CA THR A 246 8.19 -19.97 -9.13
C THR A 246 8.40 -20.38 -10.57
N ASP A 247 7.89 -21.55 -10.93
CA ASP A 247 7.87 -22.00 -12.32
C ASP A 247 6.70 -21.36 -13.09
N ALA A 248 7.00 -20.78 -14.24
CA ALA A 248 5.99 -20.23 -15.14
C ALA A 248 5.24 -21.31 -15.93
N GLU A 249 5.92 -22.38 -16.29
CA GLU A 249 5.34 -23.50 -17.04
C GLU A 249 4.55 -24.44 -16.09
N GLY A 250 4.98 -24.55 -14.83
CA GLY A 250 4.36 -25.33 -13.76
C GLY A 250 3.19 -24.67 -13.03
N PHE A 251 2.54 -23.65 -13.61
CA PHE A 251 1.40 -22.93 -13.01
C PHE A 251 1.69 -22.33 -11.61
N GLY A 252 2.91 -21.84 -11.37
CA GLY A 252 3.31 -21.25 -10.08
C GLY A 252 3.72 -22.30 -9.03
N SER A 253 4.23 -23.45 -9.47
CA SER A 253 4.91 -24.39 -8.57
C SER A 253 6.15 -23.76 -7.94
N LEU A 254 6.46 -24.15 -6.71
CA LEU A 254 7.64 -23.68 -6.00
C LEU A 254 8.87 -24.47 -6.43
N LEU A 255 9.94 -23.75 -6.78
CA LEU A 255 11.25 -24.29 -7.11
C LEU A 255 12.27 -23.85 -6.06
N LEU A 256 13.21 -24.73 -5.72
CA LEU A 256 14.40 -24.35 -4.96
C LEU A 256 15.36 -23.53 -5.84
N THR A 257 16.11 -22.65 -5.21
CA THR A 257 17.22 -21.91 -5.81
C THR A 257 18.54 -22.48 -5.30
N GLU A 258 19.67 -21.98 -5.81
CA GLU A 258 20.99 -22.39 -5.31
C GLU A 258 21.16 -22.09 -3.80
N GLY A 259 20.60 -20.96 -3.32
CA GLY A 259 20.68 -20.56 -1.92
C GLY A 259 19.89 -21.48 -0.96
N SER A 260 18.90 -22.21 -1.45
CA SER A 260 18.11 -23.12 -0.61
C SER A 260 18.98 -24.21 0.03
N TRP A 261 20.00 -24.67 -0.68
CA TRP A 261 20.84 -25.79 -0.24
C TRP A 261 21.67 -25.45 0.99
N ALA A 262 22.22 -24.24 1.07
CA ALA A 262 23.00 -23.80 2.23
C ALA A 262 22.15 -23.83 3.51
N VAL A 263 20.89 -23.40 3.42
CA VAL A 263 19.95 -23.45 4.55
C VAL A 263 19.60 -24.89 4.90
N MET A 264 19.29 -25.73 3.91
CA MET A 264 18.95 -27.14 4.11
C MET A 264 20.08 -27.96 4.72
N LYS A 265 21.35 -27.63 4.41
CA LYS A 265 22.53 -28.27 4.98
C LYS A 265 22.91 -27.72 6.36
N GLY A 266 22.26 -26.64 6.82
CA GLY A 266 22.61 -25.96 8.06
C GLY A 266 23.86 -25.09 7.98
N GLU A 267 24.34 -24.80 6.76
CA GLU A 267 25.47 -23.90 6.51
C GLU A 267 25.04 -22.42 6.64
N MET A 268 23.74 -22.14 6.52
CA MET A 268 23.16 -20.80 6.67
C MET A 268 21.98 -20.82 7.64
N THR A 269 22.03 -19.98 8.67
CA THR A 269 20.91 -19.71 9.57
C THR A 269 20.00 -18.62 9.02
N LEU A 270 18.71 -18.66 9.35
CA LEU A 270 17.74 -17.67 8.91
C LEU A 270 16.97 -17.07 10.08
N SER A 271 16.92 -15.73 10.10
CA SER A 271 15.97 -14.99 10.91
C SER A 271 14.90 -14.36 10.03
N LEU A 272 13.65 -14.62 10.38
CA LEU A 272 12.46 -14.08 9.70
C LEU A 272 11.69 -13.18 10.67
N ARG A 273 10.93 -12.23 10.12
CA ARG A 273 10.00 -11.43 10.92
C ARG A 273 8.81 -12.27 11.33
N LYS A 274 8.35 -12.11 12.56
CA LYS A 274 7.02 -12.55 12.97
C LYS A 274 6.01 -11.56 12.41
N ASP A 275 5.00 -12.06 11.69
CA ASP A 275 3.85 -11.22 11.40
C ASP A 275 3.07 -11.01 12.70
N THR A 276 2.97 -9.77 13.15
CA THR A 276 2.08 -9.39 14.25
C THR A 276 0.66 -9.71 13.82
N ARG A 277 0.14 -10.85 14.27
CA ARG A 277 -1.30 -11.01 14.33
C ARG A 277 -1.75 -9.96 15.31
N GLN A 278 -2.42 -8.93 14.80
CA GLN A 278 -3.38 -8.26 15.65
C GLN A 278 -4.34 -9.37 16.07
N GLU A 279 -4.17 -9.87 17.29
CA GLU A 279 -5.25 -10.51 17.98
C GLU A 279 -6.44 -9.60 17.77
N LYS A 280 -7.55 -10.15 17.29
CA LYS A 280 -8.82 -9.44 17.32
C LYS A 280 -9.12 -9.21 18.80
N THR A 281 -8.47 -8.23 19.41
CA THR A 281 -9.01 -7.54 20.55
C THR A 281 -10.43 -7.24 20.12
N LYS A 282 -11.39 -7.72 20.89
CA LYS A 282 -12.79 -7.32 20.79
C LYS A 282 -12.82 -5.82 21.05
N GLN A 283 -12.32 -5.01 20.12
CA GLN A 283 -12.54 -3.60 20.09
C GLN A 283 -14.04 -3.46 19.92
N LYS A 284 -14.70 -3.07 21.01
CA LYS A 284 -16.03 -2.47 20.97
C LYS A 284 -16.05 -1.56 19.74
N LYS A 285 -17.08 -1.69 18.91
CA LYS A 285 -17.32 -0.86 17.72
C LYS A 285 -17.26 0.63 18.08
N GLY A 286 -16.06 1.18 18.18
CA GLY A 286 -15.79 2.60 18.10
C GLY A 286 -15.71 2.89 16.62
N ARG A 287 -16.73 3.58 16.10
CA ARG A 287 -16.74 4.09 14.72
C ARG A 287 -15.38 4.73 14.46
N SER A 288 -14.68 4.23 13.44
CA SER A 288 -13.51 4.87 12.87
C SER A 288 -13.89 6.31 12.51
N ALA A 289 -13.52 7.24 13.38
CA ALA A 289 -13.67 8.65 13.12
C ALA A 289 -12.62 9.00 12.06
N ARG A 290 -13.09 9.49 10.92
CA ARG A 290 -12.31 10.41 10.07
C ARG A 290 -11.57 11.37 11.03
N ARG A 291 -10.32 11.75 10.72
CA ARG A 291 -9.72 12.95 11.34
C ARG A 291 -10.55 14.17 10.90
N THR A 292 -11.71 14.34 11.53
CA THR A 292 -12.48 15.56 11.61
C THR A 292 -11.77 16.42 12.62
N VAL A 293 -11.52 17.68 12.25
CA VAL A 293 -11.19 18.73 13.22
C VAL A 293 -12.30 18.69 14.27
N HIS A 294 -11.93 18.37 15.52
CA HIS A 294 -12.90 18.24 16.61
C HIS A 294 -13.08 19.61 17.23
N PHE A 295 -14.18 20.27 16.88
CA PHE A 295 -14.67 21.41 17.63
C PHE A 295 -15.57 20.89 18.77
N ALA A 296 -15.32 21.37 20.00
CA ALA A 296 -16.05 20.94 21.19
C ALA A 296 -17.49 21.49 21.21
N GLU A 297 -17.70 22.66 20.63
CA GLU A 297 -18.98 23.35 20.58
C GLU A 297 -19.69 23.14 19.24
N GLU A 298 -21.02 22.97 19.27
CA GLU A 298 -21.83 22.79 18.06
C GLU A 298 -21.81 24.04 17.17
N GLY A 299 -21.72 25.23 17.78
CA GLY A 299 -21.62 26.52 17.07
C GLY A 299 -20.33 26.68 16.27
N ASP A 300 -19.22 26.08 16.72
CA ASP A 300 -17.95 26.10 16.00
C ASP A 300 -17.98 25.19 14.77
N LYS A 301 -18.65 24.03 14.86
CA LYS A 301 -18.87 23.13 13.73
C LYS A 301 -19.72 23.80 12.65
N MET A 302 -20.79 24.50 13.05
CA MET A 302 -21.66 25.22 12.13
C MET A 302 -20.90 26.33 11.41
N LEU A 303 -20.08 27.11 12.14
CA LEU A 303 -19.26 28.16 11.54
C LEU A 303 -18.21 27.57 10.58
N TRP A 304 -17.56 26.47 10.97
CA TRP A 304 -16.62 25.75 10.11
C TRP A 304 -17.24 25.28 8.79
N GLU A 305 -18.45 24.73 8.84
CA GLU A 305 -19.18 24.29 7.65
C GLU A 305 -19.59 25.47 6.78
N ALA A 306 -20.10 26.55 7.37
CA ALA A 306 -20.47 27.78 6.65
C ALA A 306 -19.28 28.41 5.91
N LEU A 307 -18.11 28.50 6.55
CA LEU A 307 -16.89 29.01 5.91
C LEU A 307 -16.47 28.14 4.72
N ARG A 308 -16.57 26.81 4.83
CA ARG A 308 -16.24 25.89 3.74
C ARG A 308 -17.25 25.95 2.60
N GLU A 309 -18.53 26.11 2.91
CA GLU A 309 -19.59 26.29 1.92
C GLU A 309 -19.39 27.59 1.15
N ARG A 310 -19.16 28.72 1.85
CA ARG A 310 -18.89 30.01 1.23
C ARG A 310 -17.66 29.98 0.31
N ARG A 311 -16.59 29.30 0.74
CA ARG A 311 -15.41 29.08 -0.11
C ARG A 311 -15.75 28.31 -1.39
N ALA A 312 -16.59 27.29 -1.29
CA ALA A 312 -16.97 26.47 -2.44
C ALA A 312 -17.83 27.26 -3.45
N GLU A 313 -18.73 28.10 -2.97
CA GLU A 313 -19.52 29.01 -3.80
C GLU A 313 -18.63 30.00 -4.55
N LEU A 314 -17.77 30.72 -3.83
CA LEU A 314 -16.90 31.75 -4.40
C LEU A 314 -15.88 31.16 -5.39
N ALA A 315 -15.39 29.94 -5.11
CA ALA A 315 -14.51 29.20 -6.02
C ALA A 315 -15.20 28.87 -7.34
N LYS A 316 -16.48 28.48 -7.27
CA LYS A 316 -17.30 28.14 -8.42
C LYS A 316 -17.63 29.37 -9.26
N GLU A 317 -17.93 30.51 -8.63
CA GLU A 317 -18.20 31.78 -9.31
C GLU A 317 -16.98 32.31 -10.07
N LEU A 318 -15.80 32.24 -9.44
CA LEU A 318 -14.56 32.74 -10.00
C LEU A 318 -13.86 31.73 -10.92
N GLY A 319 -14.35 30.49 -11.01
CA GLY A 319 -13.76 29.43 -11.83
C GLY A 319 -12.36 29.00 -11.38
N VAL A 320 -12.05 29.17 -10.09
CA VAL A 320 -10.74 28.86 -9.50
C VAL A 320 -10.85 27.70 -8.49
N PRO A 321 -9.78 26.92 -8.26
CA PRO A 321 -9.80 25.90 -7.21
C PRO A 321 -10.03 26.51 -5.80
N PRO A 322 -10.83 25.89 -4.91
CA PRO A 322 -11.18 26.45 -3.59
C PRO A 322 -10.00 26.87 -2.72
N PHE A 323 -8.88 26.14 -2.79
CA PHE A 323 -7.67 26.45 -2.01
C PHE A 323 -7.01 27.78 -2.39
N VAL A 324 -7.34 28.36 -3.55
CA VAL A 324 -6.85 29.67 -3.98
C VAL A 324 -7.40 30.79 -3.09
N ILE A 325 -8.65 30.64 -2.61
CA ILE A 325 -9.33 31.60 -1.72
C ILE A 325 -8.72 31.51 -0.33
N PHE A 326 -9.09 30.49 0.46
CA PHE A 326 -8.54 30.23 1.80
C PHE A 326 -8.30 28.74 2.05
N HIS A 327 -7.26 28.42 2.82
CA HIS A 327 -7.00 27.03 3.24
C HIS A 327 -7.81 26.68 4.48
N ASP A 328 -8.04 25.38 4.70
CA ASP A 328 -8.70 24.86 5.91
C ASP A 328 -8.04 25.36 7.20
N THR A 329 -6.73 25.54 7.21
CA THR A 329 -6.00 26.08 8.37
C THR A 329 -6.41 27.51 8.71
N THR A 330 -6.72 28.33 7.70
CA THR A 330 -7.22 29.69 7.89
C THR A 330 -8.62 29.67 8.50
N PHE A 331 -9.47 28.72 8.10
CA PHE A 331 -10.80 28.56 8.70
C PHE A 331 -10.76 28.04 10.14
N VAL A 332 -9.80 27.19 10.50
CA VAL A 332 -9.66 26.72 11.90
C VAL A 332 -9.36 27.92 12.77
N GLU A 333 -8.42 28.76 12.34
CA GLU A 333 -8.05 29.97 13.06
C GLU A 333 -9.17 31.04 13.03
N MET A 334 -9.99 31.13 11.97
CA MET A 334 -11.19 31.99 11.94
C MET A 334 -12.26 31.51 12.93
N VAL A 335 -12.48 30.21 13.06
CA VAL A 335 -13.41 29.64 14.04
C VAL A 335 -12.92 29.90 15.47
N GLU A 336 -11.62 29.79 15.72
CA GLU A 336 -11.02 30.06 17.03
C GLU A 336 -11.02 31.55 17.40
N ARG A 337 -10.65 32.44 16.46
CA ARG A 337 -10.47 33.88 16.73
C ARG A 337 -11.69 34.73 16.47
N ARG A 338 -12.67 34.25 15.70
CA ARG A 338 -13.93 34.93 15.34
C ARG A 338 -13.74 36.41 14.98
N PRO A 339 -12.94 36.72 13.94
CA PRO A 339 -12.72 38.09 13.52
C PRO A 339 -14.05 38.76 13.13
N ARG A 340 -14.20 40.04 13.48
CA ARG A 340 -15.43 40.83 13.21
C ARG A 340 -15.21 42.01 12.27
N ASP A 341 -13.98 42.19 11.83
CA ASP A 341 -13.57 43.22 10.89
C ASP A 341 -12.40 42.72 10.03
N LEU A 342 -12.11 43.46 8.95
CA LEU A 342 -11.01 43.14 8.04
C LEU A 342 -9.64 43.18 8.73
N VAL A 343 -9.52 43.97 9.80
CA VAL A 343 -8.29 44.04 10.61
C VAL A 343 -8.06 42.70 11.33
N GLY A 344 -9.11 42.12 11.90
CA GLY A 344 -9.09 40.81 12.54
C GLY A 344 -8.78 39.68 11.56
N ILE A 345 -9.37 39.71 10.36
CA ILE A 345 -9.08 38.71 9.32
C ILE A 345 -7.62 38.82 8.85
N ARG A 346 -7.05 40.02 8.74
CA ARG A 346 -5.65 40.23 8.36
C ARG A 346 -4.66 39.54 9.31
N LEU A 347 -5.02 39.41 10.58
CA LEU A 347 -4.17 38.79 11.61
C LEU A 347 -4.19 37.25 11.58
N ILE A 348 -4.97 36.65 10.67
CA ILE A 348 -5.11 35.20 10.53
C ILE A 348 -4.04 34.66 9.58
N THR A 349 -3.43 33.54 9.97
CA THR A 349 -2.34 32.92 9.21
C THR A 349 -2.81 32.48 7.82
N GLY A 350 -2.11 32.93 6.79
CA GLY A 350 -2.42 32.62 5.39
C GLY A 350 -3.32 33.64 4.68
N VAL A 351 -3.69 34.73 5.35
CA VAL A 351 -4.38 35.89 4.74
C VAL A 351 -3.34 36.97 4.36
N GLY A 352 -3.03 37.09 3.07
CA GLY A 352 -2.22 38.20 2.54
C GLY A 352 -3.08 39.37 2.06
N GLU A 353 -2.48 40.54 1.81
CA GLU A 353 -3.20 41.77 1.40
C GLU A 353 -4.14 41.55 0.21
N LYS A 354 -3.67 40.88 -0.85
CA LYS A 354 -4.51 40.55 -2.02
C LYS A 354 -5.72 39.68 -1.68
N LYS A 355 -5.56 38.69 -0.80
CA LYS A 355 -6.67 37.82 -0.36
C LYS A 355 -7.65 38.56 0.55
N LEU A 356 -7.15 39.46 1.39
CA LEU A 356 -7.99 40.30 2.25
C LEU A 356 -8.83 41.26 1.41
N GLU A 357 -8.24 41.90 0.41
CA GLU A 357 -8.96 42.80 -0.51
C GLU A 357 -9.96 42.05 -1.39
N SER A 358 -9.62 40.84 -1.82
CA SER A 358 -10.45 40.09 -2.79
C SER A 358 -11.57 39.30 -2.12
N TYR A 359 -11.37 38.84 -0.87
CA TYR A 359 -12.25 37.86 -0.22
C TYR A 359 -12.58 38.22 1.23
N GLY A 360 -11.97 39.23 1.84
CA GLY A 360 -12.11 39.49 3.27
C GLY A 360 -13.54 39.78 3.71
N GLU A 361 -14.32 40.53 2.90
CA GLU A 361 -15.71 40.87 3.22
C GLU A 361 -16.65 39.65 3.13
N ASP A 362 -16.38 38.69 2.25
CA ASP A 362 -17.22 37.49 2.09
C ASP A 362 -17.15 36.53 3.29
N PHE A 363 -16.15 36.69 4.16
CA PHE A 363 -15.84 35.80 5.28
C PHE A 363 -15.95 36.48 6.66
N LEU A 364 -16.52 37.69 6.72
CA LEU A 364 -17.02 38.35 7.92
C LEU A 364 -18.51 38.06 8.10
#